data_AF-W4IS66-F1
#
_entry.id   AF-W4IS66-F1
#
_cell.length_a   1.000
_cell.length_b   1.000
_cell.length_c   1.000
_cell.angle_alpha   90.00
_cell.angle_beta   90.00
_cell.angle_gamma   90.00
#
_symmetry.space_group_name_H-M   'P 1'
#
loop_
_entity.id
_entity.type
_entity.pdbx_description
1 polymer ?
#
loop_
_entity_poly.entity_id
_entity_poly.type
_entity_poly.pdbx_seq_one_letter_code
_entity_poly.pdbx_strand_id
1 'polypeptide(L)'
;MSGDLKKIKKVGSYFIEVWKSCGMNMENVQFLWASEEINKKPNEYWTLVLDISRSFNINRMKRCLKIMGRSEGEENYCSQILYPCMQCADIFFLNVDICQLGIDQRKVNMLAREYCDIKKIKKKPVILSHGMLPGLLEGQEKMSKSDENSAIFMDDSESDVNRKIKKAYCPPNVIENNPIYAYAKSIIFPSYNEFNLVRKEKNGGDKTYYTLQELEHDYVNGFIHPLDLKDNVAMYINKLLQPVRDHFQNNIEAKNLLNEIKKYKVTK
;
A
#
# COMPACT_ATOMS: atom_id res chain seq x y z
N MET A 1 0.21 15.63 11.99
CA MET A 1 0.33 16.54 10.85
C MET A 1 -0.80 17.56 10.84
N SER A 2 -1.96 17.28 11.46
CA SER A 2 -3.02 18.25 11.81
C SER A 2 -3.53 19.11 10.65
N GLY A 3 -3.54 18.58 9.42
CA GLY A 3 -3.93 19.34 8.22
C GLY A 3 -2.89 20.34 7.70
N ASP A 4 -1.68 20.36 8.26
CA ASP A 4 -0.59 21.26 7.82
C ASP A 4 -0.08 20.86 6.42
N LEU A 5 -0.45 21.66 5.41
CA LEU A 5 -0.08 21.43 4.01
C LEU A 5 1.43 21.44 3.78
N LYS A 6 2.21 22.20 4.55
CA LYS A 6 3.68 22.22 4.40
C LYS A 6 4.26 20.86 4.79
N LYS A 7 3.78 20.29 5.90
CA LYS A 7 4.17 18.94 6.34
C LYS A 7 3.71 17.87 5.36
N ILE A 8 2.48 17.97 4.85
CA ILE A 8 1.96 17.04 3.84
C ILE A 8 2.81 17.06 2.58
N LYS A 9 3.15 18.25 2.05
CA LYS A 9 4.05 18.37 0.90
C LYS A 9 5.41 17.76 1.18
N LYS A 10 5.98 18.00 2.36
CA LYS A 10 7.29 17.42 2.71
C LYS A 10 7.27 15.89 2.79
N VAL A 11 6.20 15.31 3.34
CA VAL A 11 5.98 13.85 3.33
C VAL A 11 5.79 13.33 1.90
N GLY A 12 5.10 14.08 1.04
CA GLY A 12 4.97 13.74 -0.38
C GLY A 12 6.32 13.70 -1.10
N SER A 13 7.21 14.66 -0.82
CA SER A 13 8.58 14.65 -1.33
C SER A 13 9.35 13.43 -0.86
N TYR A 14 9.19 13.05 0.42
CA TYR A 14 9.79 11.84 0.97
C TYR A 14 9.29 10.57 0.24
N PHE A 15 7.99 10.46 -0.05
CA PHE A 15 7.46 9.31 -0.80
C PHE A 15 8.03 9.23 -2.22
N ILE A 16 8.19 10.35 -2.91
CA ILE A 16 8.80 10.39 -4.25
C ILE A 16 10.26 9.88 -4.18
N GLU A 17 11.03 10.30 -3.19
CA GLU A 17 12.42 9.83 -3.00
C GLU A 17 12.50 8.33 -2.70
N VAL A 18 11.58 7.80 -1.88
CA VAL A 18 11.46 6.36 -1.64
C VAL A 18 11.11 5.64 -2.96
N TRP A 19 10.11 6.08 -3.70
CA TRP A 19 9.69 5.41 -4.94
C TRP A 19 10.77 5.40 -6.01
N LYS A 20 11.52 6.49 -6.18
CA LYS A 20 12.66 6.55 -7.11
C LYS A 20 13.77 5.57 -6.74
N SER A 21 13.89 5.19 -5.47
CA SER A 21 14.88 4.24 -4.96
C SER A 21 14.37 2.80 -4.82
N CYS A 22 13.14 2.50 -5.24
CA CYS A 22 12.55 1.15 -5.18
C CYS A 22 12.90 0.25 -6.38
N GLY A 23 13.79 0.66 -7.28
CA GLY A 23 14.15 -0.12 -8.47
C GLY A 23 13.05 -0.22 -9.54
N MET A 24 12.09 0.71 -9.53
CA MET A 24 11.09 0.81 -10.60
C MET A 24 11.72 1.35 -11.90
N ASN A 25 11.25 0.87 -13.05
CA ASN A 25 11.56 1.52 -14.32
C ASN A 25 10.80 2.86 -14.40
N MET A 26 11.54 3.96 -14.36
CA MET A 26 10.99 5.31 -14.32
C MET A 26 10.56 5.86 -15.69
N GLU A 27 10.85 5.17 -16.80
CA GLU A 27 10.52 5.61 -18.16
C GLU A 27 9.02 5.96 -18.34
N ASN A 28 8.15 5.14 -17.73
CA ASN A 28 6.70 5.24 -17.88
C ASN A 28 5.99 5.58 -16.56
N VAL A 29 6.71 6.19 -15.61
CA VAL A 29 6.17 6.56 -14.28
C VAL A 29 6.16 8.07 -14.12
N GLN A 30 5.03 8.61 -13.66
CA GLN A 30 4.86 10.03 -13.36
C GLN A 30 4.42 10.23 -11.92
N PHE A 31 5.00 11.24 -11.26
CA PHE A 31 4.56 11.71 -9.95
C PHE A 31 3.81 13.03 -10.12
N LEU A 32 2.49 12.99 -9.94
CA LEU A 32 1.63 14.16 -10.09
C LEU A 32 1.13 14.62 -8.73
N TRP A 33 1.24 15.92 -8.46
CA TRP A 33 0.73 16.53 -7.24
C TRP A 33 -0.71 16.98 -7.48
N ALA A 34 -1.66 16.43 -6.74
CA ALA A 34 -3.08 16.77 -6.89
C ALA A 34 -3.32 18.29 -6.85
N SER A 35 -2.71 19.00 -5.88
CA SER A 35 -2.85 20.46 -5.79
C SER A 35 -2.31 21.21 -7.00
N GLU A 36 -1.29 20.68 -7.68
CA GLU A 36 -0.70 21.34 -8.85
C GLU A 36 -1.55 21.07 -10.08
N GLU A 37 -1.90 19.80 -10.34
CA GLU A 37 -2.70 19.43 -11.51
C GLU A 37 -4.10 20.03 -11.48
N ILE A 38 -4.76 20.02 -10.32
CA ILE A 38 -6.09 20.65 -10.16
C ILE A 38 -6.00 22.15 -10.46
N ASN A 39 -4.97 22.85 -9.96
CA ASN A 39 -4.83 24.29 -10.17
C ASN A 39 -4.38 24.67 -11.58
N LYS A 40 -3.87 23.72 -12.39
CA LYS A 40 -3.65 23.96 -13.83
C LYS A 40 -4.96 24.05 -14.60
N LYS A 41 -6.00 23.29 -14.20
CA LYS A 41 -7.32 23.26 -14.86
C LYS A 41 -8.47 23.28 -13.84
N PRO A 42 -8.56 24.33 -12.99
CA PRO A 42 -9.44 24.32 -11.82
C PRO A 42 -10.91 24.33 -12.23
N ASN A 43 -11.26 25.07 -13.29
CA ASN A 43 -12.63 25.12 -13.79
C ASN A 43 -13.12 23.73 -14.25
N GLU A 44 -12.30 22.99 -14.99
CA GLU A 44 -12.62 21.63 -15.44
C GLU A 44 -12.79 20.70 -14.24
N TYR A 45 -11.82 20.69 -13.32
CA TYR A 45 -11.82 19.80 -12.17
C TYR A 45 -13.03 20.04 -11.25
N TRP A 46 -13.24 21.28 -10.82
CA TRP A 46 -14.30 21.58 -9.86
C TRP A 46 -15.70 21.48 -10.47
N THR A 47 -15.85 21.78 -11.78
CA THR A 47 -17.12 21.49 -12.48
C THR A 47 -17.42 20.00 -12.46
N LEU A 48 -16.40 19.16 -12.66
CA LEU A 48 -16.55 17.71 -12.64
C LEU A 48 -16.90 17.19 -11.23
N VAL A 49 -16.26 17.72 -10.18
CA VAL A 49 -16.60 17.42 -8.78
C VAL A 49 -18.06 17.79 -8.45
N LEU A 50 -18.53 18.97 -8.90
CA LEU A 50 -19.90 19.41 -8.69
C LEU A 50 -20.91 18.57 -9.49
N ASP A 51 -20.55 18.13 -10.70
CA ASP A 51 -21.42 17.27 -11.50
C ASP A 51 -21.53 15.84 -10.92
N ILE A 52 -20.45 15.33 -10.33
CA ILE A 52 -20.48 14.08 -9.56
C ILE A 52 -21.35 14.24 -8.30
N SER A 53 -21.20 15.34 -7.56
CA SER A 53 -21.92 15.51 -6.29
C SER A 53 -23.43 15.59 -6.47
N ARG A 54 -23.92 16.17 -7.58
CA ARG A 54 -25.35 16.18 -7.93
C ARG A 54 -25.88 14.87 -8.52
N SER A 55 -25.00 13.93 -8.87
CA SER A 55 -25.37 12.66 -9.49
C SER A 55 -25.66 11.54 -8.47
N PHE A 56 -25.27 11.73 -7.21
CA PHE A 56 -25.41 10.74 -6.16
C PHE A 56 -25.97 11.35 -4.88
N ASN A 57 -26.84 10.61 -4.19
CA ASN A 57 -27.33 11.03 -2.88
C ASN A 57 -26.25 10.86 -1.79
N ILE A 58 -26.47 11.52 -0.65
CA ILE A 58 -25.54 11.51 0.50
C ILE A 58 -25.29 10.08 0.98
N ASN A 59 -26.32 9.25 1.10
CA ASN A 59 -26.19 7.86 1.55
C ASN A 59 -25.26 7.03 0.65
N ARG A 60 -25.35 7.22 -0.68
CA ARG A 60 -24.47 6.57 -1.65
C ARG A 60 -23.02 7.02 -1.47
N MET A 61 -22.79 8.28 -1.11
CA MET A 61 -21.46 8.84 -0.86
C MET A 61 -20.89 8.36 0.49
N LYS A 62 -21.70 8.29 1.55
CA LYS A 62 -21.29 7.75 2.87
C LYS A 62 -20.81 6.31 2.78
N ARG A 63 -21.35 5.50 1.87
CA ARG A 63 -20.84 4.13 1.65
C ARG A 63 -19.36 4.10 1.26
N CYS A 64 -18.80 5.20 0.73
CA CYS A 64 -17.39 5.35 0.37
C CYS A 64 -16.48 5.78 1.53
N LEU A 65 -16.97 5.96 2.77
CA LEU A 65 -16.15 6.37 3.93
C LEU A 65 -14.90 5.49 4.14
N LYS A 66 -14.96 4.20 3.79
CA LYS A 66 -13.84 3.25 3.91
C LYS A 66 -12.58 3.70 3.14
N ILE A 67 -12.72 4.44 2.04
CA ILE A 67 -11.57 4.86 1.20
C ILE A 67 -10.60 5.80 1.96
N MET A 68 -11.12 6.52 2.94
CA MET A 68 -10.38 7.45 3.81
C MET A 68 -10.21 6.91 5.24
N GLY A 69 -10.45 5.61 5.45
CA GLY A 69 -10.33 4.97 6.76
C GLY A 69 -11.38 5.42 7.79
N ARG A 70 -12.54 5.91 7.32
CA ARG A 70 -13.64 6.38 8.15
C ARG A 70 -14.81 5.38 8.13
N SER A 71 -15.71 5.52 9.09
CA SER A 71 -16.88 4.66 9.29
C SER A 71 -18.15 5.50 9.50
N GLU A 72 -19.32 4.87 9.44
CA GLU A 72 -20.60 5.56 9.65
C GLU A 72 -20.92 5.79 11.14
N GLY A 73 -20.24 5.09 12.04
CA GLY A 73 -20.44 5.22 13.49
C GLY A 73 -19.74 6.41 14.14
N GLU A 74 -18.94 7.17 13.39
CA GLU A 74 -18.27 8.38 13.87
C GLU A 74 -18.94 9.65 13.33
N GLU A 75 -18.55 10.82 13.84
CA GLU A 75 -19.05 12.10 13.33
C GLU A 75 -18.65 12.31 11.86
N ASN A 76 -19.66 12.46 11.00
CA ASN A 76 -19.46 12.57 9.56
C ASN A 76 -19.44 14.03 9.09
N TYR A 77 -18.25 14.62 9.05
CA TYR A 77 -18.03 15.96 8.51
C TYR A 77 -18.34 16.06 7.01
N CYS A 78 -18.80 17.22 6.53
CA CYS A 78 -19.07 17.45 5.10
C CYS A 78 -17.86 17.20 4.19
N SER A 79 -16.64 17.37 4.70
CA SER A 79 -15.40 17.02 4.00
C SER A 79 -15.36 15.53 3.60
N GLN A 80 -16.00 14.65 4.38
CA GLN A 80 -16.10 13.22 4.10
C GLN A 80 -17.11 12.89 2.98
N ILE A 81 -17.92 13.86 2.54
CA ILE A 81 -18.75 13.77 1.34
C ILE A 81 -18.02 14.35 0.12
N LEU A 82 -17.26 15.43 0.31
CA LEU A 82 -16.47 16.04 -0.76
C LEU A 82 -15.30 15.16 -1.21
N TYR A 83 -14.61 14.49 -0.27
CA TYR A 83 -13.44 13.69 -0.59
C TYR A 83 -13.71 12.57 -1.60
N PRO A 84 -14.77 11.74 -1.47
CA PRO A 84 -15.10 10.74 -2.48
C PRO A 84 -15.54 11.35 -3.82
N CYS A 85 -16.17 12.53 -3.83
CA CYS A 85 -16.47 13.25 -5.08
C CYS A 85 -15.18 13.65 -5.82
N MET A 86 -14.20 14.19 -5.08
CA MET A 86 -12.88 14.56 -5.62
C MET A 86 -12.12 13.34 -6.14
N GLN A 87 -12.05 12.26 -5.36
CA GLN A 87 -11.36 11.04 -5.80
C GLN A 87 -12.06 10.38 -7.01
N CYS A 88 -13.38 10.46 -7.10
CA CYS A 88 -14.11 10.04 -8.30
C CYS A 88 -13.81 10.96 -9.50
N ALA A 89 -13.63 12.27 -9.26
CA ALA A 89 -13.27 13.23 -10.30
C ALA A 89 -11.88 13.00 -10.87
N ASP A 90 -10.91 12.64 -10.01
CA ASP A 90 -9.52 12.36 -10.39
C ASP A 90 -9.43 11.31 -11.51
N ILE A 91 -10.28 10.27 -11.46
CA ILE A 91 -10.30 9.18 -12.45
C ILE A 91 -10.54 9.72 -13.87
N PHE A 92 -11.45 10.69 -14.01
CA PHE A 92 -11.76 11.29 -15.30
C PHE A 92 -10.79 12.41 -15.66
N PHE A 93 -10.42 13.23 -14.69
CA PHE A 93 -9.51 14.36 -14.88
C PHE A 93 -8.11 13.93 -15.35
N LEU A 94 -7.63 12.80 -14.81
CA LEU A 94 -6.37 12.18 -15.21
C LEU A 94 -6.52 11.24 -16.42
N ASN A 95 -7.72 11.14 -17.00
CA ASN A 95 -8.04 10.28 -18.15
C ASN A 95 -7.71 8.79 -17.95
N VAL A 96 -7.87 8.28 -16.72
CA VAL A 96 -7.43 6.94 -16.31
C VAL A 96 -8.15 5.85 -17.10
N ASP A 97 -7.38 4.95 -17.71
CA ASP A 97 -7.89 3.70 -18.30
C ASP A 97 -8.06 2.59 -17.26
N ILE A 98 -7.13 2.49 -16.30
CA ILE A 98 -7.11 1.44 -15.27
C ILE A 98 -6.90 2.07 -13.89
N CYS A 99 -7.88 1.95 -13.01
CA CYS A 99 -7.76 2.30 -11.60
C CYS A 99 -7.05 1.17 -10.85
N GLN A 100 -5.73 1.29 -10.66
CA GLN A 100 -4.91 0.35 -9.90
C GLN A 100 -4.72 0.86 -8.47
N LEU A 101 -5.55 0.38 -7.54
CA LEU A 101 -5.54 0.77 -6.13
C LEU A 101 -5.90 -0.43 -5.25
N GLY A 102 -5.67 -0.35 -3.94
CA GLY A 102 -6.06 -1.39 -2.99
C GLY A 102 -7.55 -1.69 -3.02
N ILE A 103 -7.94 -2.92 -2.66
CA ILE A 103 -9.35 -3.36 -2.64
C ILE A 103 -10.22 -2.52 -1.69
N ASP A 104 -9.63 -1.81 -0.73
CA ASP A 104 -10.31 -0.85 0.14
C ASP A 104 -10.80 0.40 -0.60
N GLN A 105 -10.18 0.75 -1.74
CA GLN A 105 -10.56 1.87 -2.61
C GLN A 105 -11.69 1.51 -3.60
N ARG A 106 -12.09 0.24 -3.70
CA ARG A 106 -13.03 -0.24 -4.73
C ARG A 106 -14.35 0.52 -4.81
N LYS A 107 -14.86 1.04 -3.69
CA LYS A 107 -16.21 1.64 -3.64
C LYS A 107 -16.31 2.95 -4.43
N VAL A 108 -15.27 3.78 -4.41
CA VAL A 108 -15.23 5.01 -5.22
C VAL A 108 -14.91 4.71 -6.68
N ASN A 109 -14.09 3.69 -6.97
CA ASN A 109 -13.88 3.23 -8.35
C ASN A 109 -15.18 2.70 -8.98
N MET A 110 -16.00 1.99 -8.20
CA MET A 110 -17.35 1.58 -8.64
C MET A 110 -18.30 2.77 -8.80
N LEU A 111 -18.22 3.79 -7.93
CA LEU A 111 -18.96 5.05 -8.09
C LEU A 111 -18.62 5.71 -9.43
N ALA A 112 -17.35 5.72 -9.84
CA ALA A 112 -16.95 6.27 -11.13
C ALA A 112 -17.54 5.48 -12.32
N ARG A 113 -17.59 4.15 -12.26
CA ARG A 113 -18.27 3.35 -13.29
C ARG A 113 -19.78 3.61 -13.35
N GLU A 114 -20.42 3.76 -12.19
CA GLU A 114 -21.84 4.13 -12.08
C GLU A 114 -22.10 5.53 -12.66
N TYR A 115 -21.17 6.47 -12.43
CA TYR A 115 -21.21 7.80 -13.01
C TYR A 115 -21.11 7.77 -14.54
N CYS A 116 -20.27 6.90 -15.11
CA CYS A 116 -20.24 6.69 -16.56
C CYS A 116 -21.61 6.25 -17.10
N ASP A 117 -22.32 5.37 -16.39
CA ASP A 117 -23.66 4.93 -16.81
C ASP A 117 -24.68 6.06 -16.77
N ILE A 118 -24.71 6.83 -15.67
CA ILE A 118 -25.59 8.00 -15.51
C ILE A 118 -25.37 9.02 -16.63
N LYS A 119 -24.10 9.28 -16.98
CA LYS A 119 -23.71 10.28 -17.99
C LYS A 119 -23.59 9.70 -19.41
N LYS A 120 -23.88 8.40 -19.60
CA LYS A 120 -23.74 7.68 -20.88
C LYS A 120 -22.33 7.76 -21.48
N ILE A 121 -21.30 7.84 -20.64
CA ILE A 121 -19.89 7.84 -21.04
C ILE A 121 -19.47 6.41 -21.42
N LYS A 122 -18.99 6.23 -22.65
CA LYS A 122 -18.59 4.91 -23.17
C LYS A 122 -17.24 4.44 -22.62
N LYS A 123 -16.28 5.35 -22.45
CA LYS A 123 -14.97 5.05 -21.84
C LYS A 123 -15.16 4.83 -20.33
N LYS A 124 -15.27 3.57 -19.91
CA LYS A 124 -15.33 3.19 -18.50
C LYS A 124 -13.96 2.74 -18.01
N PRO A 125 -13.48 3.22 -16.86
CA PRO A 125 -12.23 2.76 -16.29
C PRO A 125 -12.33 1.28 -15.89
N VAL A 126 -11.28 0.51 -16.15
CA VAL A 126 -11.08 -0.84 -15.60
C VAL A 126 -10.70 -0.69 -14.13
N ILE A 127 -11.25 -1.53 -13.26
CA ILE A 127 -10.90 -1.55 -11.84
C ILE A 127 -10.02 -2.76 -11.59
N LEU A 128 -8.72 -2.52 -11.40
CA LEU A 128 -7.74 -3.57 -11.15
C LEU A 128 -7.23 -3.45 -9.70
N SER A 129 -8.00 -4.01 -8.77
CA SER A 129 -7.68 -3.91 -7.35
C SER A 129 -6.68 -4.96 -6.90
N HIS A 130 -5.62 -4.54 -6.19
CA HIS A 130 -4.73 -5.46 -5.49
C HIS A 130 -5.25 -5.76 -4.07
N GLY A 131 -4.91 -6.95 -3.56
CA GLY A 131 -5.24 -7.37 -2.19
C GLY A 131 -4.54 -6.51 -1.14
N MET A 132 -5.06 -6.52 0.09
CA MET A 132 -4.40 -5.84 1.20
C MET A 132 -3.25 -6.72 1.71
N LEU A 133 -2.09 -6.12 1.92
CA LEU A 133 -1.03 -6.78 2.67
C LEU A 133 -1.42 -6.77 4.17
N PRO A 134 -1.45 -7.94 4.84
CA PRO A 134 -1.84 -8.02 6.24
C PRO A 134 -0.82 -7.34 7.16
N GLY A 135 -1.26 -6.97 8.35
CA GLY A 135 -0.38 -6.54 9.43
C GLY A 135 0.38 -7.73 10.03
N LEU A 136 1.48 -7.45 10.73
CA LEU A 136 2.36 -8.50 11.27
C LEU A 136 1.73 -9.30 12.42
N LEU A 137 0.72 -8.78 13.12
CA LEU A 137 0.10 -9.46 14.26
C LEU A 137 -1.17 -10.22 13.84
N GLU A 138 -1.58 -11.19 14.64
CA GLU A 138 -2.79 -11.99 14.40
C GLU A 138 -4.04 -11.11 14.33
N GLY A 139 -4.94 -11.41 13.38
CA GLY A 139 -6.21 -10.69 13.19
C GLY A 139 -6.08 -9.32 12.51
N GLN A 140 -4.87 -8.89 12.14
CA GLN A 140 -4.66 -7.62 11.43
C GLN A 140 -4.77 -7.79 9.91
N GLU A 141 -5.99 -7.71 9.36
CA GLU A 141 -6.24 -7.83 7.91
C GLU A 141 -5.53 -6.77 7.04
N LYS A 142 -5.10 -5.65 7.64
CA LYS A 142 -4.45 -4.54 6.94
C LYS A 142 -3.33 -3.95 7.79
N MET A 143 -2.15 -3.81 7.17
CA MET A 143 -1.05 -3.05 7.76
C MET A 143 -1.49 -1.61 8.07
N SER A 144 -1.25 -1.15 9.29
CA SER A 144 -1.72 0.16 9.75
C SER A 144 -0.60 1.01 10.33
N LYS A 145 -0.67 2.32 10.13
CA LYS A 145 0.24 3.28 10.78
C LYS A 145 -0.08 3.46 12.28
N SER A 146 -1.21 2.95 12.75
CA SER A 146 -1.66 3.10 14.14
C SER A 146 -0.96 2.17 15.12
N ASP A 147 -0.44 1.04 14.65
CA ASP A 147 0.36 0.12 15.47
C ASP A 147 1.74 -0.03 14.82
N GLU A 148 2.75 0.55 15.47
CA GLU A 148 4.12 0.56 15.00
C GLU A 148 4.71 -0.84 14.81
N ASN A 149 4.21 -1.84 15.56
CA ASN A 149 4.64 -3.22 15.46
C ASN A 149 3.86 -4.01 14.39
N SER A 150 2.78 -3.44 13.84
CA SER A 150 1.99 -4.07 12.77
C SER A 150 2.58 -3.89 11.38
N ALA A 151 3.51 -2.96 11.21
CA ALA A 151 3.99 -2.49 9.90
C ALA A 151 5.52 -2.53 9.80
N ILE A 152 6.01 -2.93 8.62
CA ILE A 152 7.39 -2.70 8.21
C ILE A 152 7.41 -1.43 7.37
N PHE A 153 8.23 -0.47 7.76
CA PHE A 153 8.39 0.80 7.06
C PHE A 153 9.59 0.75 6.12
N MET A 154 9.57 1.60 5.08
CA MET A 154 10.62 1.65 4.07
C MET A 154 11.96 2.15 4.63
N ASP A 155 11.94 2.80 5.79
CA ASP A 155 13.09 3.32 6.51
C ASP A 155 13.45 2.49 7.77
N ASP A 156 12.83 1.32 7.97
CA ASP A 156 13.22 0.40 9.03
C ASP A 156 14.64 -0.11 8.78
N SER A 157 15.45 -0.12 9.84
CA SER A 157 16.78 -0.73 9.82
C SER A 157 16.70 -2.25 9.68
N GLU A 158 17.84 -2.89 9.37
CA GLU A 158 17.90 -4.35 9.28
C GLU A 158 17.45 -5.04 10.58
N SER A 159 17.89 -4.51 11.72
CA SER A 159 17.52 -5.04 13.04
C SER A 159 16.04 -4.81 13.36
N ASP A 160 15.44 -3.72 12.90
CA ASP A 160 14.01 -3.46 13.06
C ASP A 160 13.16 -4.45 12.26
N VAL A 161 13.51 -4.71 11.00
CA VAL A 161 12.84 -5.74 10.18
C VAL A 161 12.95 -7.10 10.85
N ASN A 162 14.15 -7.50 11.26
CA ASN A 162 14.38 -8.79 11.94
C ASN A 162 13.56 -8.90 13.22
N ARG A 163 13.54 -7.83 14.04
CA ARG A 163 12.76 -7.77 15.30
C ARG A 163 11.26 -7.88 15.04
N LYS A 164 10.74 -7.17 14.04
CA LYS A 164 9.32 -7.15 13.68
C LYS A 164 8.87 -8.51 13.12
N ILE A 165 9.61 -9.09 12.17
CA ILE A 165 9.33 -10.42 11.60
C ILE A 165 9.42 -11.52 12.66
N LYS A 166 10.41 -11.46 13.56
CA LYS A 166 10.53 -12.42 14.66
C LYS A 166 9.27 -12.46 15.54
N LYS A 167 8.67 -11.29 15.81
CA LYS A 167 7.44 -11.14 16.61
C LYS A 167 6.14 -11.37 15.83
N ALA A 168 6.20 -11.44 14.50
CA ALA A 168 5.02 -11.57 13.67
C ALA A 168 4.29 -12.90 13.90
N TYR A 169 2.99 -12.92 13.62
CA TYR A 169 2.17 -14.11 13.61
C TYR A 169 2.58 -15.04 12.45
N CYS A 170 2.83 -16.31 12.75
CA CYS A 170 3.26 -17.32 11.76
C CYS A 170 2.89 -18.70 12.32
N PRO A 171 1.60 -19.07 12.28
CA PRO A 171 1.11 -20.32 12.86
C PRO A 171 1.70 -21.52 12.12
N PRO A 172 2.14 -22.59 12.82
CA PRO A 172 2.69 -23.77 12.17
C PRO A 172 1.66 -24.39 11.25
N ASN A 173 2.07 -24.71 10.01
CA ASN A 173 1.30 -25.48 9.04
C ASN A 173 -0.01 -24.80 8.58
N VAL A 174 -0.19 -23.50 8.84
CA VAL A 174 -1.40 -22.75 8.50
C VAL A 174 -1.05 -21.51 7.69
N ILE A 175 -1.63 -21.42 6.49
CA ILE A 175 -1.44 -20.29 5.56
C ILE A 175 -2.50 -19.21 5.73
N GLU A 176 -3.72 -19.61 6.07
CA GLU A 176 -4.82 -18.68 6.26
C GLU A 176 -4.48 -17.68 7.38
N ASN A 177 -4.66 -16.39 7.11
CA ASN A 177 -4.34 -15.30 8.04
C ASN A 177 -2.87 -15.27 8.53
N ASN A 178 -1.94 -15.90 7.80
CA ASN A 178 -0.51 -15.90 8.11
C ASN A 178 0.20 -14.75 7.37
N PRO A 179 0.58 -13.65 8.06
CA PRO A 179 1.22 -12.52 7.39
C PRO A 179 2.59 -12.87 6.85
N ILE A 180 3.39 -13.72 7.52
CA ILE A 180 4.71 -14.10 7.02
C ILE A 180 4.61 -14.82 5.68
N TYR A 181 3.67 -15.77 5.55
CA TYR A 181 3.41 -16.42 4.27
C TYR A 181 2.88 -15.42 3.22
N ALA A 182 2.00 -14.50 3.61
CA ALA A 182 1.47 -13.48 2.69
C ALA A 182 2.59 -12.59 2.10
N TYR A 183 3.64 -12.29 2.86
CA TYR A 183 4.77 -11.49 2.39
C TYR A 183 5.67 -12.31 1.46
N ALA A 184 5.91 -13.58 1.78
CA ALA A 184 6.58 -14.52 0.88
C ALA A 184 5.85 -14.59 -0.48
N LYS A 185 4.53 -14.77 -0.45
CA LYS A 185 3.68 -14.89 -1.64
C LYS A 185 3.52 -13.61 -2.44
N SER A 186 3.34 -12.46 -1.79
CA SER A 186 2.87 -11.23 -2.45
C SER A 186 3.98 -10.23 -2.75
N ILE A 187 5.13 -10.36 -2.08
CA ILE A 187 6.29 -9.48 -2.26
C ILE A 187 7.46 -10.28 -2.80
N ILE A 188 7.91 -11.28 -2.05
CA ILE A 188 9.19 -11.93 -2.33
C ILE A 188 9.12 -12.75 -3.61
N PHE A 189 8.13 -13.63 -3.72
CA PHE A 189 7.99 -14.50 -4.90
C PHE A 189 7.80 -13.70 -6.19
N PRO A 190 6.97 -12.65 -6.28
CA PRO A 190 6.88 -11.81 -7.48
C PRO A 190 8.15 -10.99 -7.77
N SER A 191 8.95 -10.66 -6.76
CA SER A 191 10.21 -9.91 -6.95
C SER A 191 11.37 -10.78 -7.42
N TYR A 192 11.41 -12.05 -7.03
CA TYR A 192 12.51 -12.97 -7.33
C TYR A 192 12.15 -14.07 -8.34
N ASN A 193 10.88 -14.24 -8.69
CA ASN A 193 10.32 -15.33 -9.51
C ASN A 193 10.47 -16.75 -8.94
N GLU A 194 11.17 -16.89 -7.81
CA GLU A 194 11.35 -18.10 -7.03
C GLU A 194 11.51 -17.72 -5.54
N PHE A 195 11.40 -18.71 -4.65
CA PHE A 195 11.70 -18.53 -3.22
C PHE A 195 12.78 -19.53 -2.80
N ASN A 196 14.00 -19.04 -2.56
CA ASN A 196 15.10 -19.86 -2.06
C ASN A 196 15.08 -19.87 -0.52
N LEU A 197 14.70 -21.01 0.04
CA LEU A 197 14.62 -21.21 1.48
C LEU A 197 15.97 -21.72 1.98
N VAL A 198 16.70 -20.84 2.65
CA VAL A 198 17.98 -21.15 3.30
C VAL A 198 17.73 -21.66 4.71
N ARG A 199 18.17 -22.86 5.03
CA ARG A 199 18.00 -23.46 6.37
C ARG A 199 19.11 -24.45 6.69
N LYS A 200 19.29 -24.71 7.98
CA LYS A 200 20.34 -25.62 8.46
C LYS A 200 20.12 -27.03 7.92
N GLU A 201 21.20 -27.77 7.66
CA GLU A 201 21.15 -29.20 7.26
C GLU A 201 20.24 -30.05 8.15
N LYS A 202 20.27 -29.82 9.47
CA LYS A 202 19.39 -30.51 10.44
C LYS A 202 17.88 -30.27 10.24
N ASN A 203 17.50 -29.24 9.49
CA ASN A 203 16.12 -28.89 9.14
C ASN A 203 15.80 -29.26 7.67
N GLY A 204 16.65 -30.05 7.00
CA GLY A 204 16.44 -30.52 5.62
C GLY A 204 17.19 -29.74 4.55
N GLY A 205 18.14 -28.86 4.93
CA GLY A 205 19.01 -28.13 3.99
C GLY A 205 18.29 -27.12 3.11
N ASP A 206 19.05 -26.37 2.32
CA ASP A 206 18.50 -25.34 1.44
C ASP A 206 17.60 -25.95 0.36
N LYS A 207 16.47 -25.28 0.07
CA LYS A 207 15.52 -25.70 -0.98
C LYS A 207 14.96 -24.50 -1.73
N THR A 208 14.98 -24.56 -3.06
CA THR A 208 14.36 -23.55 -3.92
C THR A 208 12.96 -23.97 -4.33
N TYR A 209 11.99 -23.07 -4.15
CA TYR A 209 10.61 -23.22 -4.60
C TYR A 209 10.40 -22.40 -5.86
N TYR A 210 10.16 -23.09 -6.99
CA TYR A 210 9.91 -22.44 -8.29
C TYR A 210 8.45 -22.08 -8.52
N THR A 211 7.55 -22.58 -7.66
CA THR A 211 6.12 -22.32 -7.73
C THR A 211 5.55 -22.03 -6.34
N LEU A 212 4.52 -21.19 -6.28
CA LEU A 212 3.82 -20.91 -5.02
C LEU A 212 3.12 -22.16 -4.47
N GLN A 213 2.66 -23.06 -5.34
CA GLN A 213 2.00 -24.30 -4.96
C GLN A 213 2.94 -25.24 -4.20
N GLU A 214 4.22 -25.28 -4.59
CA GLU A 214 5.22 -26.08 -3.89
C GLU A 214 5.53 -25.49 -2.52
N LEU A 215 5.68 -24.17 -2.42
CA LEU A 215 5.91 -23.48 -1.14
C LEU A 215 4.72 -23.67 -0.18
N GLU A 216 3.50 -23.57 -0.72
CA GLU A 216 2.25 -23.83 0.00
C GLU A 216 2.20 -25.25 0.57
N HIS A 217 2.45 -26.23 -0.29
CA HIS A 217 2.44 -27.64 0.06
C HIS A 217 3.42 -27.94 1.20
N ASP A 218 4.66 -27.47 1.09
CA ASP A 218 5.69 -27.77 2.08
C ASP A 218 5.45 -27.05 3.41
N TYR A 219 4.85 -25.86 3.39
CA TYR A 219 4.47 -25.18 4.63
C TYR A 219 3.32 -25.89 5.34
N VAL A 220 2.23 -26.23 4.63
CA VAL A 220 1.03 -26.86 5.22
C VAL A 220 1.31 -28.27 5.73
N ASN A 221 2.23 -29.01 5.11
CA ASN A 221 2.61 -30.35 5.57
C ASN A 221 3.71 -30.34 6.64
N GLY A 222 4.17 -29.17 7.08
CA GLY A 222 5.19 -29.04 8.13
C GLY A 222 6.60 -29.40 7.70
N PHE A 223 6.86 -29.48 6.39
CA PHE A 223 8.23 -29.59 5.87
C PHE A 223 9.01 -28.28 6.04
N ILE A 224 8.32 -27.13 6.19
CA ILE A 224 8.92 -25.83 6.53
C ILE A 224 8.56 -25.43 7.94
N HIS A 225 9.55 -25.27 8.81
CA HIS A 225 9.33 -24.75 10.15
C HIS A 225 9.04 -23.23 10.10
N PRO A 226 8.12 -22.69 10.92
CA PRO A 226 7.79 -21.26 10.92
C PRO A 226 8.98 -20.33 11.13
N LEU A 227 9.98 -20.78 11.91
CA LEU A 227 11.22 -20.03 12.13
C LEU A 227 12.04 -19.90 10.83
N ASP A 228 12.17 -20.98 10.06
CA ASP A 228 12.90 -20.96 8.79
C ASP A 228 12.20 -20.02 7.79
N LEU A 229 10.85 -20.05 7.73
CA LEU A 229 10.09 -19.12 6.90
C LEU A 229 10.30 -17.66 7.33
N LYS A 230 10.24 -17.37 8.64
CA LYS A 230 10.48 -16.03 9.18
C LYS A 230 11.86 -15.50 8.84
N ASP A 231 12.90 -16.30 9.08
CA ASP A 231 14.29 -15.89 8.88
C ASP A 231 14.55 -15.55 7.40
N ASN A 232 14.02 -16.37 6.49
CA ASN A 232 14.13 -16.12 5.05
C ASN A 232 13.32 -14.89 4.62
N VAL A 233 12.09 -14.74 5.10
CA VAL A 233 11.27 -13.55 4.79
C VAL A 233 11.95 -12.27 5.27
N ALA A 234 12.52 -12.26 6.48
CA ALA A 234 13.29 -11.12 6.98
C ALA A 234 14.51 -10.82 6.09
N MET A 235 15.27 -11.84 5.72
CA MET A 235 16.43 -11.71 4.82
C MET A 235 16.02 -11.07 3.48
N TYR A 236 14.96 -11.56 2.83
CA TYR A 236 14.51 -11.04 1.54
C TYR A 236 13.99 -9.61 1.62
N ILE A 237 13.20 -9.29 2.65
CA ILE A 237 12.72 -7.92 2.86
C ILE A 237 13.90 -6.97 3.07
N ASN A 238 14.91 -7.37 3.84
CA ASN A 238 16.11 -6.57 4.03
C ASN A 238 16.87 -6.32 2.72
N LYS A 239 17.00 -7.35 1.86
CA LYS A 239 17.59 -7.21 0.52
C LYS A 239 16.79 -6.23 -0.34
N LEU A 240 15.46 -6.33 -0.35
CA LEU A 240 14.57 -5.46 -1.13
C LEU A 240 14.56 -4.00 -0.63
N LEU A 241 14.75 -3.79 0.67
CA LEU A 241 14.86 -2.44 1.26
C LEU A 241 16.25 -1.83 1.12
N GLN A 242 17.28 -2.62 0.79
CA GLN A 242 18.66 -2.15 0.74
C GLN A 242 18.88 -0.95 -0.21
N PRO A 243 18.34 -0.92 -1.45
CA PRO A 243 18.51 0.22 -2.34
C PRO A 243 17.94 1.53 -1.77
N VAL A 244 16.82 1.44 -1.03
CA VAL A 244 16.20 2.59 -0.35
C VAL A 244 17.10 3.06 0.80
N ARG A 245 17.62 2.14 1.62
CA ARG A 245 18.56 2.48 2.70
C ARG A 245 19.81 3.14 2.17
N ASP A 246 20.39 2.61 1.09
CA ASP A 246 21.58 3.17 0.45
C ASP A 246 21.32 4.60 -0.06
N HIS A 247 20.17 4.85 -0.69
CA HIS A 247 19.76 6.19 -1.12
C HIS A 247 19.70 7.18 0.04
N PHE A 248 18.99 6.83 1.11
CA PHE A 248 18.83 7.71 2.27
C PHE A 248 20.08 7.82 3.15
N GLN A 249 21.08 6.98 2.95
CA GLN A 249 22.38 7.08 3.63
C GLN A 249 23.38 7.91 2.83
N ASN A 250 23.42 7.73 1.51
CA ASN A 250 24.42 8.32 0.62
C ASN A 250 23.98 9.67 0.04
N ASN A 251 22.67 9.94 -0.04
CA ASN A 251 22.13 11.24 -0.43
C ASN A 251 21.79 12.07 0.83
N ILE A 252 22.59 13.12 1.08
CA ILE A 252 22.46 13.96 2.27
C ILE A 252 21.12 14.71 2.32
N GLU A 253 20.56 15.12 1.17
CA GLU A 253 19.28 15.81 1.12
C GLU A 253 18.14 14.87 1.46
N ALA A 254 18.13 13.66 0.88
CA ALA A 254 17.17 12.61 1.21
C ALA A 254 17.25 12.23 2.69
N LYS A 255 18.47 12.08 3.24
CA LYS A 255 18.71 11.82 4.66
C LYS A 255 18.11 12.90 5.55
N ASN A 256 18.36 14.17 5.23
CA ASN A 256 17.82 15.30 5.98
C ASN A 256 16.29 15.35 5.91
N LEU A 257 15.72 15.05 4.74
CA LEU A 257 14.28 14.94 4.55
C LEU A 257 13.68 13.87 5.46
N LEU A 258 14.23 12.66 5.47
CA LEU A 258 13.80 11.56 6.36
C LEU A 258 13.89 11.96 7.83
N ASN A 259 14.99 12.57 8.26
CA ASN A 259 15.18 13.03 9.64
C ASN A 259 14.13 14.05 10.06
N GLU A 260 13.67 14.90 9.14
CA GLU A 260 12.59 15.84 9.42
C GLU A 260 11.23 15.14 9.49
N ILE A 261 10.94 14.22 8.56
CA ILE A 261 9.69 13.46 8.55
C ILE A 261 9.51 12.65 9.84
N LYS A 262 10.57 12.03 10.37
CA LYS A 262 10.54 11.29 11.64
C LYS A 262 10.13 12.14 12.85
N LYS A 263 10.27 13.47 12.78
CA LYS A 263 9.86 14.38 13.87
C LYS A 263 8.36 14.68 13.86
N TYR A 264 7.65 14.34 12.79
CA TYR A 264 6.23 14.68 12.66
C TYR A 264 5.36 13.71 13.46
N LYS A 265 4.52 14.26 14.35
CA LYS A 265 3.45 13.49 14.99
C LYS A 265 2.41 13.07 13.94
N VAL A 266 2.13 11.78 13.82
CA VAL A 266 1.05 11.25 12.98
C VAL A 266 -0.29 11.65 13.61
N THR A 267 -1.21 12.16 12.81
CA THR A 267 -2.57 12.54 13.26
C THR A 267 -3.59 11.82 12.40
N LYS A 268 -4.69 11.39 13.02
CA LYS A 268 -5.82 10.75 12.35
C LYS A 268 -6.83 11.80 11.88
#